data_AF-R0ITX3-F1
#
_entry.id   AF-R0ITX3-F1
#
_cell.length_a   1.000
_cell.length_b   1.000
_cell.length_c   1.000
_cell.angle_alpha   90.00
_cell.angle_beta   90.00
_cell.angle_gamma   90.00
#
_symmetry.space_group_name_H-M   'P 1'
#
loop_
_entity.id
_entity.type
_entity.pdbx_description
1 polymer ?
#
loop_
_entity_poly.entity_id
_entity_poly.type
_entity_poly.pdbx_seq_one_letter_code
_entity_poly.pdbx_strand_id
1 'polypeptide(L)'
;MGVFYETIPESLIPWIQAQHMFCVATAPLSSDGHINVSPKGGQNFGFMAFTGPPRIVRLWGTGRALENGTSEYTSFVSAHKVETQFHTRSIIVVDIHQCGTSCGFSVPFYDFVSHRDVLDKHFANKEKKYLAGDEGESMERYWAWKSQRSIDGLPAMKRGVEFAEKNAIAPLKKMVGPYAPERREARPARRETEPLYLMLVLLLGIVMGGAMALSVVSPERVRALQEKGRVVV
;
A
#
# COMPACT_ATOMS: atom_id res chain seq x y z
N MET A 1 -7.53 -22.89 -9.82
CA MET A 1 -8.25 -21.66 -10.23
C MET A 1 -9.12 -21.27 -9.04
N GLY A 2 -9.08 -20.03 -8.55
CA GLY A 2 -9.90 -19.64 -7.40
C GLY A 2 -11.39 -19.63 -7.78
N VAL A 3 -12.25 -20.15 -6.91
CA VAL A 3 -13.71 -20.04 -7.06
C VAL A 3 -14.15 -18.81 -6.28
N PHE A 4 -14.91 -17.94 -6.92
CA PHE A 4 -15.32 -16.66 -6.36
C PHE A 4 -16.85 -16.62 -6.26
N TYR A 5 -17.36 -15.99 -5.20
CA TYR A 5 -18.78 -15.93 -4.89
C TYR A 5 -19.20 -14.49 -4.58
N GLU A 6 -20.40 -14.10 -5.00
CA GLU A 6 -20.96 -12.76 -4.74
C GLU A 6 -21.39 -12.59 -3.28
N THR A 7 -21.87 -13.67 -2.69
CA THR A 7 -22.19 -13.81 -1.27
C THR A 7 -21.54 -15.08 -0.74
N ILE A 8 -21.42 -15.23 0.57
CA ILE A 8 -20.93 -16.49 1.15
C ILE A 8 -21.94 -17.59 0.80
N PRO A 9 -21.58 -18.59 -0.02
CA PRO A 9 -22.51 -19.64 -0.40
C PRO A 9 -22.80 -20.54 0.80
N GLU A 10 -24.01 -21.10 0.87
CA GLU A 10 -24.41 -21.96 1.98
C GLU A 10 -23.45 -23.15 2.19
N SER A 11 -22.86 -23.66 1.12
CA SER A 11 -21.87 -24.74 1.17
C SER A 11 -20.57 -24.37 1.88
N LEU A 12 -20.22 -23.08 1.95
CA LEU A 12 -19.04 -22.60 2.68
C LEU A 12 -19.34 -22.25 4.14
N ILE A 13 -20.61 -22.05 4.52
CA ILE A 13 -20.98 -21.65 5.88
C ILE A 13 -20.50 -22.66 6.93
N PRO A 14 -20.75 -23.99 6.79
CA PRO A 14 -20.26 -24.98 7.75
C PRO A 14 -18.72 -24.99 7.86
N TRP A 15 -18.04 -24.80 6.73
CA TRP A 15 -16.58 -24.73 6.71
C TRP A 15 -16.04 -23.48 7.39
N ILE A 16 -16.65 -22.30 7.14
CA ILE A 16 -16.33 -21.03 7.80
C ILE A 16 -16.56 -21.13 9.31
N GLN A 17 -17.69 -21.71 9.72
CA GLN A 17 -18.02 -21.93 11.13
C GLN A 17 -17.05 -22.90 11.82
N ALA A 18 -16.47 -23.84 11.08
CA ALA A 18 -15.43 -24.73 11.56
C ALA A 18 -14.04 -24.08 11.65
N GLN A 19 -13.84 -22.87 11.10
CA GLN A 19 -12.57 -22.15 11.22
C GLN A 19 -12.54 -21.38 12.54
N HIS A 20 -11.63 -21.72 13.44
CA HIS A 20 -11.47 -21.01 14.72
C HIS A 20 -10.39 -19.90 14.70
N MET A 21 -10.06 -19.40 13.50
CA MET A 21 -9.16 -18.26 13.30
C MET A 21 -9.97 -17.11 12.68
N PHE A 22 -10.08 -16.01 13.40
CA PHE A 22 -10.71 -14.78 12.90
C PHE A 22 -9.67 -13.66 12.82
N CYS A 23 -9.78 -12.82 11.78
CA CYS A 23 -9.01 -11.60 11.66
C CYS A 23 -9.73 -10.50 12.44
N VAL A 24 -9.06 -9.88 13.41
CA VAL A 24 -9.57 -8.64 14.02
C VAL A 24 -9.20 -7.51 13.09
N ALA A 25 -10.23 -6.84 12.57
CA ALA A 25 -10.10 -5.55 11.91
C ALA A 25 -10.77 -4.50 12.79
N THR A 26 -10.03 -3.46 13.15
CA THR A 26 -10.62 -2.26 13.77
C THR A 26 -10.79 -1.21 12.69
N ALA A 27 -12.03 -0.80 12.45
CA ALA A 27 -12.35 0.33 11.59
C ALA A 27 -12.59 1.57 12.46
N PRO A 28 -11.86 2.67 12.25
CA PRO A 28 -12.17 3.94 12.90
C PRO A 28 -13.51 4.50 12.38
N LEU A 29 -14.19 5.33 13.17
CA LEU A 29 -15.44 6.00 12.79
C LEU A 29 -15.25 7.09 11.72
N SER A 30 -14.01 7.44 11.39
CA SER A 30 -13.66 8.39 10.33
C SER A 30 -13.66 7.70 8.96
N SER A 31 -14.23 8.37 7.95
CA SER A 31 -14.27 7.90 6.56
C SER A 31 -12.90 7.75 5.89
N ASP A 32 -11.87 8.33 6.48
CA ASP A 32 -10.52 8.41 5.90
C ASP A 32 -9.51 7.56 6.68
N GLY A 33 -9.95 6.84 7.71
CA GLY A 33 -9.07 6.07 8.57
C GLY A 33 -8.70 4.71 8.00
N HIS A 34 -7.44 4.32 8.17
CA HIS A 34 -6.92 3.04 7.71
C HIS A 34 -7.51 1.86 8.49
N ILE A 35 -7.95 0.83 7.77
CA ILE A 35 -8.33 -0.45 8.37
C ILE A 35 -7.03 -1.16 8.79
N ASN A 36 -6.85 -1.34 10.09
CA ASN A 36 -5.80 -2.22 10.60
C ASN A 36 -6.32 -3.66 10.55
N VAL A 37 -5.72 -4.48 9.68
CA VAL A 37 -5.98 -5.92 9.60
C VAL A 37 -4.78 -6.64 10.19
N SER A 38 -5.00 -7.39 11.27
CA SER A 38 -3.97 -8.25 11.88
C SER A 38 -4.21 -9.71 11.49
N PRO A 39 -3.61 -10.22 10.38
CA PRO A 39 -3.64 -11.64 10.08
C PRO A 39 -2.64 -12.41 10.96
N LYS A 40 -2.91 -13.70 11.18
CA LYS A 40 -2.09 -14.59 12.02
C LYS A 40 -1.67 -15.85 11.26
N GLY A 41 -0.40 -16.25 11.44
CA GLY A 41 0.18 -17.57 11.15
C GLY A 41 1.13 -17.69 9.94
N GLY A 42 2.41 -18.00 10.19
CA GLY A 42 3.46 -18.40 9.22
C GLY A 42 4.79 -18.71 9.94
N GLN A 43 5.79 -19.34 9.29
CA GLN A 43 7.09 -19.73 9.94
C GLN A 43 7.79 -18.58 10.68
N ASN A 44 7.53 -17.34 10.26
CA ASN A 44 8.19 -16.13 10.76
C ASN A 44 7.24 -15.16 11.50
N PHE A 45 5.99 -15.55 11.80
CA PHE A 45 4.97 -14.66 12.37
C PHE A 45 4.30 -15.24 13.62
N GLY A 46 4.89 -15.00 14.80
CA GLY A 46 4.42 -15.49 16.11
C GLY A 46 3.50 -14.53 16.87
N PHE A 47 2.39 -14.07 16.27
CA PHE A 47 1.50 -13.06 16.88
C PHE A 47 0.35 -13.63 17.74
N MET A 48 0.29 -14.96 17.91
CA MET A 48 -0.70 -15.67 18.72
C MET A 48 -0.07 -16.88 19.38
N ALA A 49 -0.34 -17.05 20.67
CA ALA A 49 -0.11 -18.32 21.33
C ALA A 49 -1.23 -19.28 20.93
N PHE A 50 -0.90 -20.28 20.11
CA PHE A 50 -1.76 -21.39 19.73
C PHE A 50 -1.66 -22.57 20.71
N THR A 51 -0.59 -22.57 21.53
CA THR A 51 -0.35 -23.46 22.66
C THR A 51 0.10 -22.64 23.87
N GLY A 52 -0.06 -23.19 25.08
CA GLY A 52 0.33 -22.50 26.32
C GLY A 52 -0.59 -21.33 26.72
N PRO A 53 -0.11 -20.37 27.54
CA PRO A 53 -0.93 -19.25 28.01
C PRO A 53 -1.46 -18.39 26.86
N PRO A 54 -2.76 -18.05 26.87
CA PRO A 54 -3.41 -17.39 25.73
C PRO A 54 -2.98 -15.92 25.61
N ARG A 55 -2.00 -15.66 24.74
CA ARG A 55 -1.44 -14.31 24.50
C ARG A 55 -1.64 -13.87 23.05
N ILE A 56 -2.01 -12.60 22.90
CA ILE A 56 -2.11 -11.93 21.60
C ILE A 56 -1.16 -10.73 21.62
N VAL A 57 -0.37 -10.55 20.56
CA VAL A 57 0.45 -9.36 20.34
C VAL A 57 -0.22 -8.49 19.27
N ARG A 58 -0.27 -7.19 19.52
CA ARG A 58 -0.73 -6.15 18.58
C ARG A 58 0.45 -5.23 18.31
N LEU A 59 0.66 -4.91 17.03
CA LEU A 59 1.67 -3.98 16.59
C LEU A 59 1.00 -2.86 15.79
N TRP A 60 1.42 -1.62 16.06
CA TRP A 60 1.03 -0.45 15.28
C TRP A 60 2.29 0.18 14.70
N GLY A 61 2.22 0.53 13.43
CA GLY A 61 3.36 0.97 12.67
C GLY A 61 2.95 1.56 11.34
N THR A 62 3.91 2.16 10.66
CA THR A 62 3.80 2.56 9.26
C THR A 62 4.45 1.51 8.38
N GLY A 63 3.82 1.18 7.25
CA GLY A 63 4.28 0.11 6.37
C GLY A 63 4.65 0.60 4.98
N ARG A 64 5.60 -0.08 4.34
CA ARG A 64 6.00 0.16 2.95
C ARG A 64 6.39 -1.15 2.27
N ALA A 65 6.22 -1.23 0.96
CA ALA A 65 6.58 -2.40 0.17
C ALA A 65 7.93 -2.19 -0.53
N LEU A 66 8.85 -3.13 -0.35
CA LEU A 66 10.04 -3.30 -1.17
C LEU A 66 9.69 -4.27 -2.29
N GLU A 67 9.67 -3.82 -3.53
CA GLU A 67 9.27 -4.65 -4.66
C GLU A 67 10.44 -5.46 -5.22
N ASN A 68 10.20 -6.73 -5.56
CA ASN A 68 11.21 -7.60 -6.16
C ASN A 68 11.71 -7.03 -7.50
N GLY A 69 13.04 -6.86 -7.60
CA GLY A 69 13.72 -6.28 -8.76
C GLY A 69 14.18 -4.84 -8.54
N THR A 70 13.79 -4.21 -7.44
CA THR A 70 14.33 -2.90 -7.04
C THR A 70 15.68 -3.03 -6.34
N SER A 71 16.53 -2.00 -6.44
CA SER A 71 17.80 -1.95 -5.70
C SER A 71 17.57 -2.05 -4.19
N GLU A 72 16.53 -1.40 -3.68
CA GLU A 72 16.19 -1.43 -2.26
C GLU A 72 15.83 -2.83 -1.76
N TYR A 73 15.06 -3.60 -2.53
CA TYR A 73 14.78 -4.99 -2.23
C TYR A 73 16.06 -5.83 -2.15
N THR A 74 16.92 -5.72 -3.18
CA THR A 74 18.18 -6.48 -3.23
C THR A 74 19.11 -6.11 -2.07
N SER A 75 19.24 -4.82 -1.76
CA SER A 75 20.02 -4.34 -0.62
C SER A 75 19.47 -4.88 0.70
N PHE A 76 18.15 -4.86 0.89
CA PHE A 76 17.51 -5.36 2.11
C PHE A 76 17.70 -6.87 2.29
N VAL A 77 17.49 -7.65 1.23
CA VAL A 77 17.70 -9.11 1.23
C VAL A 77 19.14 -9.44 1.59
N SER A 78 20.11 -8.75 0.99
CA SER A 78 21.54 -8.97 1.26
C SER A 78 21.92 -8.59 2.69
N ALA A 79 21.52 -7.40 3.13
CA ALA A 79 21.86 -6.88 4.46
C ALA A 79 21.27 -7.72 5.60
N HIS A 80 20.05 -8.25 5.42
CA HIS A 80 19.33 -8.98 6.47
C HIS A 80 19.27 -10.50 6.24
N LYS A 81 19.90 -11.00 5.17
CA LYS A 81 19.93 -12.43 4.81
C LYS A 81 18.52 -13.04 4.75
N VAL A 82 17.59 -12.29 4.15
CA VAL A 82 16.19 -12.72 4.03
C VAL A 82 16.12 -13.85 3.01
N GLU A 83 15.59 -15.01 3.41
CA GLU A 83 15.30 -16.08 2.47
C GLU A 83 14.10 -15.69 1.59
N THR A 84 14.31 -15.68 0.28
CA THR A 84 13.26 -15.34 -0.69
C THR A 84 13.20 -16.40 -1.78
N GLN A 85 12.00 -16.70 -2.25
CA GLN A 85 11.78 -17.60 -3.38
C GLN A 85 11.68 -16.78 -4.67
N PHE A 86 11.93 -17.39 -5.82
CA PHE A 86 11.92 -16.69 -7.11
C PHE A 86 10.56 -16.03 -7.44
N HIS A 87 9.47 -16.53 -6.87
CA HIS A 87 8.13 -15.97 -7.02
C HIS A 87 7.72 -14.98 -5.91
N THR A 88 8.60 -14.66 -4.96
CA THR A 88 8.36 -13.62 -3.95
C THR A 88 8.16 -12.27 -4.64
N ARG A 89 7.02 -11.63 -4.40
CA ARG A 89 6.67 -10.37 -5.07
C ARG A 89 7.30 -9.14 -4.42
N SER A 90 7.30 -9.13 -3.10
CA SER A 90 7.65 -7.95 -2.32
C SER A 90 7.93 -8.32 -0.87
N ILE A 91 8.80 -7.56 -0.21
CA ILE A 91 8.99 -7.57 1.24
C ILE A 91 8.20 -6.39 1.80
N ILE A 92 7.36 -6.63 2.81
CA ILE A 92 6.65 -5.56 3.51
C ILE A 92 7.47 -5.19 4.74
N VAL A 93 8.01 -3.98 4.76
CA VAL A 93 8.71 -3.40 5.91
C VAL A 93 7.70 -2.63 6.73
N VAL A 94 7.65 -2.89 8.03
CA VAL A 94 6.77 -2.18 8.97
C VAL A 94 7.61 -1.57 10.08
N ASP A 95 7.63 -0.25 10.14
CA ASP A 95 8.26 0.52 11.20
C ASP A 95 7.30 0.62 12.38
N ILE A 96 7.53 -0.22 13.40
CA ILE A 96 6.66 -0.33 14.57
C ILE A 96 6.92 0.82 15.55
N HIS A 97 5.88 1.60 15.85
CA HIS A 97 5.95 2.68 16.85
C HIS A 97 5.22 2.34 18.16
N GLN A 98 4.41 1.27 18.18
CA GLN A 98 3.72 0.82 19.37
C GLN A 98 3.48 -0.69 19.34
N CYS A 99 3.58 -1.34 20.49
CA CYS A 99 3.18 -2.73 20.68
C CYS A 99 2.31 -2.87 21.93
N GLY A 100 1.46 -3.89 21.95
CA GLY A 100 0.58 -4.16 23.08
C GLY A 100 0.20 -5.64 23.14
N THR A 101 -0.10 -6.12 24.34
CA THR A 101 -0.57 -7.49 24.56
C THR A 101 -1.99 -7.51 25.07
N SER A 102 -2.79 -8.51 24.69
CA SER A 102 -4.13 -8.74 25.25
C SER A 102 -4.32 -10.19 25.70
N CYS A 103 -5.24 -10.42 26.65
CA CYS A 103 -5.66 -11.76 27.03
C CYS A 103 -6.36 -12.44 25.84
N GLY A 104 -5.97 -13.67 25.53
CA GLY A 104 -6.54 -14.46 24.45
C GLY A 104 -7.56 -15.48 24.94
N PHE A 105 -8.39 -15.17 25.93
CA PHE A 105 -9.26 -16.18 26.58
C PHE A 105 -10.24 -16.88 25.64
N SER A 106 -10.55 -16.27 24.51
CA SER A 106 -11.38 -16.86 23.44
C SER A 106 -10.55 -17.45 22.29
N VAL A 107 -9.22 -17.53 22.42
CA VAL A 107 -8.34 -18.16 21.44
C VAL A 107 -8.33 -19.66 21.71
N PRO A 108 -8.76 -20.49 20.75
CA PRO A 108 -8.76 -21.93 20.93
C PRO A 108 -7.34 -22.49 20.83
N PHE A 109 -7.15 -23.65 21.44
CA PHE A 109 -5.93 -24.44 21.24
C PHE A 109 -5.85 -24.95 19.81
N TYR A 110 -4.64 -24.98 19.29
CA TYR A 110 -4.33 -25.52 17.98
C TYR A 110 -3.04 -26.34 18.05
N ASP A 111 -3.11 -27.55 17.51
CA ASP A 111 -1.93 -28.36 17.26
C ASP A 111 -1.35 -28.01 15.89
N PHE A 112 -0.06 -27.69 15.87
CA PHE A 112 0.65 -27.53 14.61
C PHE A 112 0.89 -28.90 13.99
N VAL A 113 0.29 -29.14 12.81
CA VAL A 113 0.46 -30.39 12.08
C VAL A 113 1.64 -30.31 11.10
N SER A 114 1.55 -29.39 10.13
CA SER A 114 2.60 -29.14 9.12
C SER A 114 2.30 -27.89 8.31
N HIS A 115 3.30 -27.42 7.55
CA HIS A 115 3.10 -26.42 6.51
C HIS A 115 2.57 -27.08 5.23
N ARG A 116 1.68 -26.37 4.50
CA ARG A 116 1.25 -26.80 3.16
C ARG A 116 2.30 -26.39 2.13
N ASP A 117 2.71 -27.34 1.29
CA ASP A 117 3.67 -27.11 0.20
C ASP A 117 3.01 -26.86 -1.17
N VAL A 118 1.69 -26.70 -1.20
CA VAL A 118 0.89 -26.56 -2.43
C VAL A 118 1.33 -25.36 -3.26
N LEU A 119 1.64 -24.24 -2.61
CA LEU A 119 2.09 -23.02 -3.28
C LEU A 119 3.47 -23.23 -3.93
N ASP A 120 4.40 -23.79 -3.16
CA ASP A 120 5.77 -24.04 -3.59
C ASP A 120 5.77 -25.04 -4.76
N LYS A 121 5.02 -26.13 -4.64
CA LYS A 121 4.80 -27.10 -5.73
C LYS A 121 4.18 -26.46 -6.97
N HIS A 122 3.22 -25.56 -6.79
CA HIS A 122 2.58 -24.87 -7.91
C HIS A 122 3.59 -24.04 -8.71
N PHE A 123 4.40 -23.23 -8.03
CA PHE A 123 5.38 -22.39 -8.70
C PHE A 123 6.59 -23.17 -9.21
N ALA A 124 7.09 -24.17 -8.48
CA ALA A 124 8.15 -25.06 -8.96
C ALA A 124 7.77 -25.74 -10.30
N ASN A 125 6.51 -26.16 -10.44
CA ASN A 125 6.01 -26.71 -11.70
C ASN A 125 5.96 -25.67 -12.84
N LYS A 126 5.64 -24.40 -12.53
CA LYS A 126 5.69 -23.32 -13.53
C LYS A 126 7.11 -23.04 -13.98
N GLU A 127 8.03 -22.92 -13.03
CA GLU A 127 9.45 -22.69 -13.31
C GLU A 127 10.02 -23.82 -14.16
N LYS A 128 9.71 -25.08 -13.85
CA LYS A 128 10.11 -26.24 -14.65
C LYS A 128 9.65 -26.13 -16.11
N LYS A 129 8.41 -25.70 -16.36
CA LYS A 129 7.89 -25.52 -17.73
C LYS A 129 8.55 -24.35 -18.44
N TYR A 130 8.77 -23.24 -17.74
CA TYR A 130 9.50 -22.10 -18.27
C TYR A 130 10.92 -22.47 -18.70
N LEU A 131 11.66 -23.19 -17.85
CA LEU A 131 13.00 -23.69 -18.16
C LEU A 131 13.00 -24.73 -19.31
N ALA A 132 11.87 -25.37 -19.57
CA ALA A 132 11.68 -26.25 -20.72
C ALA A 132 11.26 -25.51 -22.02
N GLY A 133 11.21 -24.17 -22.00
CA GLY A 133 10.92 -23.33 -23.15
C GLY A 133 9.50 -22.77 -23.24
N ASP A 134 8.64 -23.03 -22.25
CA ASP A 134 7.30 -22.42 -22.19
C ASP A 134 7.38 -21.00 -21.60
N GLU A 135 7.70 -20.03 -22.44
CA GLU A 135 7.74 -18.59 -22.11
C GLU A 135 6.43 -18.09 -21.47
N GLY A 136 5.31 -18.78 -21.76
CA GLY A 136 3.99 -18.51 -21.20
C GLY A 136 3.90 -18.72 -19.69
N GLU A 137 4.79 -19.54 -19.12
CA GLU A 137 4.83 -19.90 -17.70
C GLU A 137 5.81 -19.03 -16.88
N SER A 138 6.47 -18.05 -17.52
CA SER A 138 7.40 -17.13 -16.85
C SER A 138 6.76 -16.33 -15.71
N MET A 139 7.55 -16.04 -14.67
CA MET A 139 7.08 -15.24 -13.53
C MET A 139 6.73 -13.80 -13.90
N GLU A 140 7.45 -13.22 -14.87
CA GLU A 140 7.16 -11.89 -15.39
C GLU A 140 5.76 -11.82 -16.00
N ARG A 141 5.44 -12.78 -16.87
CA ARG A 141 4.11 -12.90 -17.46
C ARG A 141 3.04 -13.17 -16.40
N TYR A 142 3.35 -14.00 -15.41
CA TYR A 142 2.44 -14.27 -14.29
C TYR A 142 2.14 -12.99 -13.49
N TRP A 143 3.14 -12.20 -13.12
CA TRP A 143 2.97 -10.93 -12.42
C TRP A 143 2.27 -9.88 -13.28
N ALA A 144 2.61 -9.79 -14.57
CA ALA A 144 1.93 -8.91 -15.52
C ALA A 144 0.44 -9.27 -15.65
N TRP A 145 0.08 -10.55 -15.66
CA TRP A 145 -1.33 -10.95 -15.74
C TRP A 145 -2.07 -10.80 -14.40
N LYS A 146 -1.47 -11.22 -13.29
CA LYS A 146 -2.16 -11.32 -11.98
C LYS A 146 -2.00 -10.10 -11.08
N SER A 147 -0.91 -9.35 -11.23
CA SER A 147 -0.42 -8.42 -10.21
C SER A 147 -0.15 -7.00 -10.72
N GLN A 148 -0.38 -6.71 -12.00
CA GLN A 148 -0.24 -5.35 -12.54
C GLN A 148 -1.28 -4.35 -11.96
N ARG A 149 -2.47 -4.83 -11.58
CA ARG A 149 -3.56 -3.99 -11.04
C ARG A 149 -4.14 -4.58 -9.76
N SER A 150 -4.45 -3.71 -8.81
CA SER A 150 -5.24 -4.02 -7.63
C SER A 150 -6.72 -4.25 -7.99
N ILE A 151 -7.54 -4.63 -7.01
CA ILE A 151 -8.96 -4.93 -7.22
C ILE A 151 -9.77 -3.72 -7.71
N ASP A 152 -9.41 -2.53 -7.23
CA ASP A 152 -9.95 -1.22 -7.60
C ASP A 152 -9.30 -0.64 -8.87
N GLY A 153 -8.34 -1.35 -9.47
CA GLY A 153 -7.73 -0.97 -10.75
C GLY A 153 -6.57 0.01 -10.66
N LEU A 154 -6.08 0.31 -9.46
CA LEU A 154 -4.86 1.08 -9.28
C LEU A 154 -3.63 0.28 -9.74
N PRO A 155 -2.56 0.94 -10.22
CA PRO A 155 -1.27 0.29 -10.42
C PRO A 155 -0.82 -0.44 -9.15
N ALA A 156 -0.42 -1.70 -9.28
CA ALA A 156 0.03 -2.51 -8.16
C ALA A 156 1.53 -2.80 -8.28
N MET A 157 1.93 -4.00 -8.72
CA MET A 157 3.33 -4.37 -8.87
C MET A 157 3.94 -3.65 -10.08
N LYS A 158 4.87 -2.73 -9.86
CA LYS A 158 5.48 -1.87 -10.89
C LYS A 158 6.11 -2.71 -12.00
N ARG A 159 6.92 -3.71 -11.67
CA ARG A 159 7.51 -4.66 -12.63
C ARG A 159 6.45 -5.38 -13.47
N GLY A 160 5.35 -5.76 -12.83
CA GLY A 160 4.21 -6.36 -13.53
C GLY A 160 3.51 -5.38 -14.49
N VAL A 161 3.37 -4.11 -14.10
CA VAL A 161 2.82 -3.04 -14.96
C VAL A 161 3.73 -2.80 -16.16
N GLU A 162 5.02 -2.59 -15.93
CA GLU A 162 6.01 -2.33 -17.00
C GLU A 162 6.09 -3.48 -18.00
N PHE A 163 6.13 -4.73 -17.50
CA PHE A 163 6.13 -5.91 -18.37
C PHE A 163 4.80 -6.06 -19.13
N ALA A 164 3.67 -5.73 -18.50
CA ALA A 164 2.37 -5.76 -19.16
C ALA A 164 2.26 -4.73 -20.28
N GLU A 165 2.74 -3.51 -20.07
CA GLU A 165 2.76 -2.43 -21.08
C GLU A 165 3.64 -2.81 -22.26
N LYS A 166 4.87 -3.28 -21.98
CA LYS A 166 5.82 -3.69 -23.03
C LYS A 166 5.32 -4.84 -23.89
N ASN A 167 4.55 -5.77 -23.32
CA ASN A 167 4.11 -7.00 -23.98
C ASN A 167 2.60 -7.06 -24.26
N ALA A 168 1.89 -5.92 -24.13
CA ALA A 168 0.44 -5.82 -24.33
C ALA A 168 -0.39 -6.89 -23.57
N ILE A 169 -0.06 -7.14 -22.30
CA ILE A 169 -0.76 -8.14 -21.48
C ILE A 169 -1.91 -7.48 -20.73
N ALA A 170 -3.13 -7.90 -21.03
CA ALA A 170 -4.31 -7.44 -20.31
C ALA A 170 -4.34 -7.94 -18.85
N PRO A 171 -4.77 -7.11 -17.88
CA PRO A 171 -4.92 -7.54 -16.50
C PRO A 171 -6.00 -8.61 -16.37
N LEU A 172 -5.80 -9.55 -15.45
CA LEU A 172 -6.88 -10.43 -15.03
C LEU A 172 -8.09 -9.60 -14.56
N LYS A 173 -9.26 -9.83 -15.16
CA LYS A 173 -10.52 -9.30 -14.65
C LYS A 173 -10.72 -9.75 -13.20
N LYS A 174 -10.63 -8.80 -12.27
CA LYS A 174 -10.88 -9.04 -10.85
C LYS A 174 -12.40 -9.05 -10.62
N MET A 175 -12.87 -9.96 -9.79
CA MET A 175 -14.25 -9.89 -9.32
C MET A 175 -14.38 -8.69 -8.39
N VAL A 176 -15.36 -7.83 -8.65
CA VAL A 176 -15.73 -6.69 -7.82
C VAL A 176 -17.19 -6.93 -7.42
N GLY A 177 -17.45 -7.07 -6.12
CA GLY A 177 -18.80 -7.32 -5.63
C GLY A 177 -19.72 -6.11 -5.84
N PRO A 178 -21.05 -6.32 -5.90
CA PRO A 178 -22.01 -5.24 -6.18
C PRO A 178 -22.03 -4.12 -5.13
N TYR A 179 -21.56 -4.42 -3.91
CA TYR A 179 -21.46 -3.45 -2.80
C TYR A 179 -20.07 -2.82 -2.67
N ALA A 180 -19.14 -3.15 -3.57
CA ALA A 180 -17.86 -2.45 -3.57
C ALA A 180 -18.12 -0.97 -3.86
N PRO A 181 -17.52 -0.04 -3.10
CA PRO A 181 -17.68 1.38 -3.39
C PRO A 181 -17.28 1.65 -4.84
N GLU A 182 -18.09 2.46 -5.53
CA GLU A 182 -17.79 2.85 -6.90
C GLU A 182 -16.35 3.37 -6.98
N ARG A 183 -15.65 3.01 -8.06
CA ARG A 183 -14.27 3.45 -8.29
C ARG A 183 -14.24 4.97 -8.16
N ARG A 184 -13.74 5.46 -7.04
CA ARG A 184 -13.14 6.78 -7.02
C ARG A 184 -11.96 6.65 -7.96
N GLU A 185 -12.07 7.22 -9.16
CA GLU A 185 -10.87 7.53 -9.93
C GLU A 185 -9.86 8.10 -8.94
N ALA A 186 -8.65 7.53 -8.93
CA ALA A 186 -7.59 8.03 -8.09
C ALA A 186 -7.56 9.54 -8.33
N ARG A 187 -7.96 10.34 -7.32
CA ARG A 187 -7.75 11.78 -7.39
C ARG A 187 -6.28 11.91 -7.73
N PRO A 188 -5.91 12.50 -8.88
CA PRO A 188 -4.51 12.61 -9.25
C PRO A 188 -3.80 13.16 -8.02
N ALA A 189 -2.77 12.44 -7.57
CA ALA A 189 -2.00 12.85 -6.41
C ALA A 189 -1.70 14.32 -6.60
N ARG A 190 -2.27 15.18 -5.74
CA ARG A 190 -2.32 16.62 -5.95
C ARG A 190 -0.89 17.14 -5.87
N ARG A 191 -0.18 17.13 -7.00
CA ARG A 191 1.20 17.61 -7.11
C ARG A 191 1.65 17.83 -8.55
N GLU A 192 0.79 18.47 -9.33
CA GLU A 192 1.27 19.47 -10.28
C GLU A 192 0.57 20.76 -9.89
N THR A 193 1.28 21.66 -9.21
CA THR A 193 0.80 23.05 -9.14
C THR A 193 0.87 23.58 -10.55
N GLU A 194 -0.27 23.67 -11.23
CA GLU A 194 -0.36 24.32 -12.54
C GLU A 194 0.34 25.68 -12.46
N PRO A 195 1.18 26.06 -13.45
CA PRO A 195 1.88 27.34 -13.47
C PRO A 195 0.95 28.54 -13.24
N LEU A 196 -0.30 28.43 -13.69
CA LEU A 196 -1.36 29.42 -13.48
C LEU A 196 -1.67 29.64 -11.99
N TYR A 197 -1.70 28.57 -11.19
CA TYR A 197 -1.97 28.66 -9.75
C TYR A 197 -0.82 29.37 -9.01
N LEU A 198 0.42 29.09 -9.40
CA LEU A 198 1.59 29.80 -8.89
C LEU A 198 1.57 31.28 -9.28
N MET A 199 1.19 31.60 -10.51
CA MET A 199 1.01 32.99 -10.96
C MET A 199 -0.09 33.72 -10.20
N LEU A 200 -1.22 33.07 -9.93
CA LEU A 200 -2.32 33.66 -9.17
C LEU A 200 -1.93 33.94 -7.71
N VAL A 201 -1.21 33.02 -7.06
CA VAL A 201 -0.70 33.24 -5.69
C VAL A 201 0.33 34.37 -5.66
N LEU A 202 1.21 34.45 -6.66
CA LEU A 202 2.17 35.54 -6.80
C LEU A 202 1.46 36.89 -6.97
N LEU A 203 0.47 36.98 -7.87
CA LEU A 203 -0.33 38.18 -8.10
C LEU A 203 -1.05 38.63 -6.84
N LEU A 204 -1.66 37.68 -6.11
CA LEU A 204 -2.33 37.97 -4.85
C LEU A 204 -1.34 38.53 -3.81
N GLY A 205 -0.13 37.96 -3.73
CA GLY A 205 0.93 38.47 -2.86
C GLY A 205 1.37 39.89 -3.23
N ILE A 206 1.50 40.20 -4.52
CA ILE A 206 1.83 41.56 -5.00
C ILE A 206 0.72 42.55 -4.66
N VAL A 207 -0.55 42.19 -4.87
CA VAL A 207 -1.69 43.07 -4.57
C VAL A 207 -1.80 43.33 -3.07
N MET A 208 -1.70 42.28 -2.24
CA MET A 208 -1.72 42.43 -0.79
C MET A 208 -0.52 43.24 -0.29
N GLY A 209 0.69 42.97 -0.80
CA GLY A 209 1.90 43.71 -0.45
C GLY A 209 1.83 45.18 -0.86
N GLY A 210 1.32 45.47 -2.06
CA GLY A 210 1.10 46.84 -2.54
C GLY A 210 0.06 47.58 -1.72
N ALA A 211 -1.08 46.95 -1.42
CA ALA A 211 -2.11 47.53 -0.56
C ALA A 211 -1.59 47.82 0.85
N MET A 212 -0.76 46.92 1.41
CA MET A 212 -0.15 47.11 2.72
C MET A 212 0.92 48.21 2.71
N ALA A 213 1.73 48.30 1.66
CA ALA A 213 2.71 49.39 1.50
C ALA A 213 2.00 50.76 1.39
N LEU A 214 0.91 50.83 0.63
CA LEU A 214 0.12 52.05 0.47
C LEU A 214 -0.68 52.43 1.73
N SER A 215 -1.03 51.47 2.58
CA SER A 215 -1.74 51.75 3.84
C SER A 215 -0.79 52.16 4.98
N VAL A 216 0.47 51.69 4.96
CA VAL A 216 1.49 52.02 5.98
C VAL A 216 2.27 53.30 5.65
N VAL A 217 2.32 53.68 4.37
CA VAL A 217 3.00 54.89 3.91
C VAL A 217 2.00 56.04 3.77
N SER A 218 1.90 56.87 4.81
CA SER A 218 1.10 58.09 4.76
C SER A 218 1.69 59.12 3.78
N PRO A 219 0.86 60.00 3.16
CA PRO A 219 1.35 61.06 2.26
C PRO A 219 2.42 61.96 2.90
N GLU A 220 2.37 62.14 4.22
CA GLU A 220 3.36 62.89 5.00
C GLU A 220 4.73 62.22 5.02
N ARG A 221 4.79 60.88 5.15
CA ARG A 221 6.04 60.11 5.10
C ARG A 221 6.66 60.10 3.70
N VAL A 222 5.84 60.11 2.64
CA VAL A 222 6.33 60.23 1.25
C VAL A 222 6.95 61.61 1.01
N ARG A 223 6.29 62.69 1.47
CA ARG A 223 6.84 64.06 1.35
C ARG A 223 8.16 64.20 2.12
N ALA A 224 8.24 63.66 3.34
CA ALA A 224 9.47 63.69 4.13
C ALA A 224 10.65 62.94 3.47
N LEU A 225 10.37 61.85 2.74
CA LEU A 225 11.38 61.12 1.94
C LEU A 225 11.79 61.89 0.68
N GLN A 226 10.85 62.56 0.00
CA GLN A 226 11.14 63.38 -1.19
C GLN A 226 11.92 64.66 -0.84
N GLU A 227 11.69 65.26 0.33
CA GLU A 227 12.45 66.41 0.82
C GLU A 227 13.90 66.03 1.17
N LYS A 228 14.12 64.83 1.74
CA LYS A 228 15.48 64.31 2.00
C LYS A 228 16.29 64.01 0.72
N GLY A 229 15.63 63.79 -0.41
CA GLY A 229 16.29 63.58 -1.71
C GLY A 229 16.66 64.87 -2.46
N ARG A 230 16.21 66.04 -2.00
CA ARG A 230 16.48 67.35 -2.65
C ARG A 230 17.72 68.07 -2.12
N VAL A 231 18.45 67.48 -1.16
CA VAL A 231 19.72 68.03 -0.66
C VAL A 231 20.89 67.19 -1.18
N VAL A 232 21.15 67.29 -2.49
CA VAL A 232 22.47 67.08 -3.09
C VAL A 232 22.60 68.09 -4.23
N VAL A 233 23.27 69.21 -3.93
CA VAL A 233 24.10 69.94 -4.90
C VAL A 233 25.53 69.48 -4.64
#